data_AF-A0A7S4FMU7-F1
#
_entry.id   AF-A0A7S4FMU7-F1
#
_cell.length_a   1.000
_cell.length_b   1.000
_cell.length_c   1.000
_cell.angle_alpha   90.00
_cell.angle_beta   90.00
_cell.angle_gamma   90.00
#
_symmetry.space_group_name_H-M   'P 1'
#
loop_
_entity.id
_entity.type
_entity.pdbx_description
1 polymer ?
#
loop_
_entity_poly.entity_id
_entity_poly.type
_entity_poly.pdbx_seq_one_letter_code
_entity_poly.pdbx_strand_id
1 'polypeptide(L)'
;VCFDELFPVLAASPSDLGGLHYTSIQIGSCLTVAGISLIMFTLLVTPTIVTHLKLLTVFRMQFMLCSPVIMAFPYLHRLQSPTSTHMATVVLLCLKHSIGSWGFTSATVLCANSVPMSHLGSLNGVAQSLASLTRGVGPALAGALWSLSIDPRCA
;
A
#
# COMPACT_ATOMS: atom_id res chain seq x y z
N VAL A 1 -4.24 -0.57 2.94
CA VAL A 1 -5.43 0.10 3.49
C VAL A 1 -5.07 1.46 4.05
N CYS A 2 -4.58 1.60 5.30
CA CYS A 2 -4.36 2.95 5.88
C CYS A 2 -3.48 3.87 5.02
N PHE A 3 -2.37 3.34 4.48
CA PHE A 3 -1.52 4.10 3.58
C PHE A 3 -2.23 4.53 2.28
N ASP A 4 -3.06 3.65 1.69
CA ASP A 4 -3.73 3.94 0.42
C ASP A 4 -4.70 5.13 0.54
N GLU A 5 -5.32 5.26 1.71
CA GLU A 5 -6.24 6.35 2.03
C GLU A 5 -5.51 7.63 2.44
N LEU A 6 -4.37 7.50 3.12
CA LEU A 6 -3.55 8.64 3.53
C LEU A 6 -2.75 9.24 2.39
N PHE A 7 -2.40 8.44 1.37
CA PHE A 7 -1.55 8.91 0.28
C PHE A 7 -2.14 10.13 -0.45
N PRO A 8 -3.42 10.17 -0.87
CA PRO A 8 -4.03 11.35 -1.46
C PRO A 8 -3.98 12.57 -0.53
N VAL A 9 -4.18 12.37 0.77
CA VAL A 9 -4.13 13.44 1.78
C VAL A 9 -2.70 14.00 1.90
N LEU A 10 -1.70 13.14 2.02
CA LEU A 10 -0.28 13.52 2.03
C LEU A 10 0.10 14.25 0.73
N ALA A 11 -0.30 13.71 -0.42
CA ALA A 11 0.05 14.26 -1.72
C ALA A 11 -0.58 15.65 -1.93
N ALA A 12 -1.83 15.85 -1.51
CA ALA A 12 -2.51 17.14 -1.60
C ALA A 12 -2.04 18.17 -0.55
N SER A 13 -1.45 17.71 0.57
CA SER A 13 -1.06 18.60 1.66
C SER A 13 0.03 19.59 1.24
N PRO A 14 0.07 20.78 1.87
CA PRO A 14 1.11 21.77 1.61
C PRO A 14 2.51 21.25 1.91
N SER A 15 3.47 21.74 1.13
CA SER A 15 4.92 21.54 1.30
C SER A 15 5.41 21.76 2.73
N ASP A 16 4.93 22.82 3.39
CA ASP A 16 5.37 23.23 4.73
C ASP A 16 5.00 22.20 5.82
N LEU A 17 3.97 21.39 5.57
CA LEU A 17 3.52 20.30 6.44
C LEU A 17 4.09 18.93 6.02
N GLY A 18 5.07 18.90 5.11
CA GLY A 18 5.67 17.68 4.57
C GLY A 18 4.86 17.01 3.45
N GLY A 19 3.88 17.72 2.88
CA GLY A 19 3.10 17.26 1.73
C GLY A 19 3.76 17.54 0.38
N LEU A 20 3.12 17.10 -0.71
CA LEU A 20 3.66 17.24 -2.08
C LEU A 20 3.03 18.38 -2.88
N HIS A 21 1.98 19.01 -2.35
CA HIS A 21 1.21 20.06 -3.01
C HIS A 21 0.72 19.65 -4.42
N TYR A 22 0.34 18.38 -4.59
CA TYR A 22 -0.16 17.84 -5.85
C TYR A 22 -1.59 18.27 -6.13
N THR A 23 -1.86 18.55 -7.39
CA THR A 23 -3.23 18.69 -7.91
C THR A 23 -3.91 17.31 -7.99
N SER A 24 -5.25 17.29 -7.98
CA SER A 24 -6.03 16.05 -8.13
C SER A 24 -5.69 15.27 -9.41
N ILE A 25 -5.32 15.96 -10.49
CA ILE A 25 -4.89 15.34 -11.75
C ILE A 25 -3.57 14.58 -11.57
N GLN A 26 -2.60 15.17 -10.87
CA GLN A 26 -1.31 14.52 -10.60
C GLN A 26 -1.45 13.33 -9.64
N ILE A 27 -2.33 13.43 -8.64
CA ILE A 27 -2.65 12.30 -7.76
C ILE A 27 -3.27 11.17 -8.58
N GLY A 28 -4.26 11.50 -9.42
CA GLY A 28 -4.92 10.53 -10.31
C GLY A 28 -3.95 9.86 -11.28
N SER A 29 -3.02 10.61 -11.87
CA SER A 29 -2.02 10.03 -12.79
C SER A 29 -1.09 9.05 -12.05
N CYS A 30 -0.61 9.40 -10.85
CA CYS A 30 0.20 8.52 -10.03
C CYS A 30 -0.53 7.20 -9.69
N LEU A 31 -1.78 7.31 -9.23
CA LEU A 31 -2.59 6.14 -8.87
C LEU A 31 -2.92 5.27 -10.08
N THR A 32 -3.16 5.87 -11.25
CA THR A 32 -3.42 5.14 -12.49
C THR A 32 -2.22 4.29 -12.90
N VAL A 33 -1.02 4.89 -12.93
CA VAL A 33 0.21 4.16 -13.27
C VAL A 33 0.48 3.05 -12.26
N ALA A 34 0.32 3.34 -10.97
CA ALA A 34 0.48 2.35 -9.91
C ALA A 34 -0.53 1.20 -10.04
N GLY A 35 -1.80 1.48 -10.39
CA GLY A 35 -2.83 0.48 -10.63
C GLY A 35 -2.50 -0.43 -11.83
N ILE A 36 -2.06 0.14 -12.96
CA ILE A 36 -1.62 -0.64 -14.12
C ILE A 36 -0.43 -1.53 -13.74
N SER A 37 0.55 -0.98 -13.01
CA SER A 37 1.71 -1.74 -12.55
C SER A 37 1.31 -2.91 -11.66
N LEU A 38 0.36 -2.71 -10.74
CA LEU A 38 -0.16 -3.73 -9.85
C LEU A 38 -0.87 -4.85 -10.61
N ILE A 39 -1.66 -4.52 -11.64
CA ILE A 39 -2.34 -5.53 -12.46
C ILE A 39 -1.32 -6.37 -13.20
N MET A 40 -0.36 -5.75 -13.89
CA MET A 40 0.71 -6.46 -14.60
C MET A 40 1.50 -7.36 -13.66
N PHE A 41 1.86 -6.83 -12.50
CA PHE A 41 2.60 -7.56 -11.50
C PHE A 41 1.81 -8.74 -10.92
N THR A 42 0.52 -8.54 -10.66
CA THR A 42 -0.37 -9.58 -10.15
C THR A 42 -0.54 -10.70 -11.17
N LEU A 43 -0.70 -10.39 -12.46
CA LEU A 43 -0.89 -11.39 -13.50
C LEU A 43 0.39 -12.17 -13.83
N LEU A 44 1.53 -11.47 -13.89
CA LEU A 44 2.78 -12.05 -14.38
C LEU A 44 3.63 -12.66 -13.27
N VAL A 45 3.72 -12.02 -12.10
CA VAL A 45 4.70 -12.36 -11.06
C VAL A 45 4.09 -13.26 -9.98
N THR A 46 2.82 -13.03 -9.62
CA THR A 46 2.10 -13.88 -8.64
C THR A 46 2.18 -15.37 -8.93
N PRO A 47 1.91 -15.88 -10.16
CA PRO A 47 1.99 -17.31 -10.43
C PRO A 47 3.38 -17.87 -10.11
N THR A 48 4.45 -17.18 -10.53
CA THR A 48 5.84 -17.57 -10.25
C THR A 48 6.13 -17.61 -8.74
N ILE A 49 5.60 -16.67 -7.97
CA ILE A 49 5.80 -16.61 -6.53
C ILE A 49 5.16 -17.81 -5.84
N VAL A 50 3.93 -18.15 -6.23
CA VAL A 50 3.19 -19.25 -5.63
C VAL A 50 3.82 -20.60 -5.97
N THR A 51 4.41 -20.76 -7.16
CA THR A 51 4.98 -22.04 -7.61
C THR A 51 6.43 -22.25 -7.20
N HIS A 52 7.26 -21.21 -7.12
CA HIS A 52 8.72 -21.37 -6.96
C HIS A 52 9.27 -20.87 -5.62
N LEU A 53 8.55 -20.01 -4.88
CA LEU A 53 9.07 -19.42 -3.65
C LEU A 53 8.45 -20.05 -2.39
N LYS A 54 9.22 -20.05 -1.31
CA LYS A 54 8.72 -20.39 0.02
C LYS A 54 7.78 -19.27 0.50
N LEU A 55 6.48 -19.53 0.46
CA LEU A 55 5.43 -18.56 0.80
C LEU A 55 5.65 -17.86 2.14
N LEU A 56 6.11 -18.58 3.17
CA LEU A 56 6.39 -18.00 4.49
C LEU A 56 7.56 -17.00 4.44
N THR A 57 8.59 -17.26 3.63
CA THR A 57 9.70 -16.32 3.44
C THR A 57 9.22 -15.07 2.71
N VAL A 58 8.41 -15.23 1.67
CA VAL A 58 7.82 -14.09 0.92
C VAL A 58 6.97 -13.21 1.84
N PHE A 59 6.13 -13.83 2.67
CA PHE A 59 5.30 -13.14 3.66
C PHE A 59 6.16 -12.31 4.64
N ARG A 60 7.24 -12.89 5.18
CA ARG A 60 8.17 -12.16 6.07
C ARG A 60 8.92 -11.03 5.37
N MET A 61 9.41 -11.29 4.16
CA MET A 61 10.12 -10.30 3.33
C MET A 61 9.25 -9.09 3.02
N GLN A 62 7.94 -9.29 2.81
CA GLN A 62 7.02 -8.19 2.57
C GLN A 62 7.00 -7.18 3.72
N PHE A 63 6.98 -7.61 4.98
CA PHE A 63 7.05 -6.66 6.10
C PHE A 63 8.36 -5.86 6.12
N MET A 64 9.49 -6.55 5.87
CA MET A 64 10.81 -5.92 5.84
C MET A 64 10.96 -4.92 4.70
N LEU A 65 10.41 -5.21 3.52
CA LEU A 65 10.48 -4.34 2.34
C LEU A 65 9.45 -3.20 2.39
N CYS A 66 8.27 -3.44 2.97
CA CYS A 66 7.20 -2.44 3.03
C CYS A 66 7.55 -1.28 3.95
N SER A 67 8.21 -1.56 5.08
CA SER A 67 8.60 -0.54 6.07
C SER A 67 9.45 0.61 5.48
N PRO A 68 10.63 0.36 4.84
CA PRO A 68 11.44 1.43 4.28
C PRO A 68 10.74 2.17 3.13
N VAL A 69 9.91 1.47 2.34
CA VAL A 69 9.17 2.08 1.23
C VAL A 69 8.14 3.08 1.75
N ILE A 70 7.35 2.73 2.77
CA ILE A 70 6.39 3.65 3.37
C ILE A 70 7.11 4.81 4.05
N MET A 71 8.23 4.56 4.74
CA MET A 71 9.01 5.61 5.39
C MET A 71 9.64 6.59 4.39
N ALA A 72 9.85 6.21 3.12
CA ALA A 72 10.39 7.10 2.10
C ALA A 72 9.42 8.21 1.66
N PHE A 73 8.11 7.98 1.73
CA PHE A 73 7.09 8.93 1.25
C PHE A 73 7.14 10.33 1.88
N PRO A 74 7.24 10.51 3.22
CA PRO A 74 7.33 11.85 3.81
C PRO A 74 8.59 12.62 3.40
N TYR A 75 9.64 11.94 2.94
CA TYR A 75 10.88 12.59 2.49
C TYR A 75 10.83 13.05 1.03
N LEU A 76 9.80 12.67 0.26
CA LEU A 76 9.65 13.07 -1.14
C LEU A 76 9.59 14.59 -1.31
N HIS A 77 9.03 15.32 -0.34
CA HIS A 77 8.99 16.78 -0.36
C HIS A 77 10.40 17.42 -0.42
N ARG A 78 11.45 16.74 0.05
CA ARG A 78 12.83 17.26 0.05
C ARG A 78 13.48 17.31 -1.34
N LEU A 79 12.86 16.70 -2.35
CA LEU A 79 13.36 16.73 -3.72
C LEU A 79 13.10 18.11 -4.33
N GLN A 80 14.16 18.79 -4.78
CA GLN A 80 14.07 20.17 -5.29
C GLN A 80 13.35 20.27 -6.65
N SER A 81 13.31 19.18 -7.43
CA SER A 81 12.70 19.16 -8.77
C SER A 81 11.29 18.56 -8.73
N PRO A 82 10.26 19.28 -9.23
CA PRO A 82 8.90 18.76 -9.34
C PRO A 82 8.81 17.47 -10.15
N THR A 83 9.55 17.38 -11.26
CA THR A 83 9.59 16.20 -12.13
C THR A 83 10.21 15.01 -11.42
N SER A 84 11.32 15.22 -10.71
CA SER A 84 11.98 14.16 -9.94
C SER A 84 11.08 13.64 -8.81
N THR A 85 10.40 14.56 -8.12
CA THR A 85 9.42 14.21 -7.07
C THR A 85 8.28 13.38 -7.63
N HIS A 86 7.71 13.77 -8.77
CA HIS A 86 6.62 13.03 -9.41
C HIS A 86 7.05 11.63 -9.83
N MET A 87 8.22 11.50 -10.48
CA MET A 87 8.77 10.20 -10.85
C MET A 87 9.04 9.32 -9.63
N ALA A 88 9.65 9.87 -8.58
CA ALA A 88 9.93 9.14 -7.35
C ALA A 88 8.63 8.67 -6.66
N THR A 89 7.59 9.51 -6.61
CA THR A 89 6.27 9.15 -6.10
C THR A 89 5.68 7.97 -6.85
N VAL A 90 5.70 8.00 -8.19
CA VAL A 90 5.19 6.91 -9.04
C VAL A 90 5.96 5.62 -8.77
N VAL A 91 7.29 5.68 -8.76
CA VAL A 91 8.14 4.50 -8.51
C VAL A 91 7.86 3.90 -7.13
N LEU A 92 7.77 4.74 -6.09
CA LEU A 92 7.48 4.26 -4.74
C LEU A 92 6.08 3.67 -4.62
N LEU A 93 5.07 4.23 -5.28
CA LEU A 93 3.72 3.65 -5.32
C LEU A 93 3.71 2.29 -6.00
N CYS A 94 4.31 2.19 -7.19
CA CYS A 94 4.43 0.92 -7.91
C CYS A 94 5.11 -0.15 -7.03
N LEU A 95 6.22 0.21 -6.38
CA LEU A 95 6.95 -0.68 -5.49
C LEU A 95 6.10 -1.07 -4.28
N LYS A 96 5.44 -0.10 -3.64
CA LYS A 96 4.58 -0.31 -2.47
C LYS A 96 3.41 -1.25 -2.79
N HIS A 97 2.71 -1.04 -3.92
CA HIS A 97 1.60 -1.89 -4.33
C HIS A 97 2.07 -3.28 -4.73
N SER A 98 3.21 -3.39 -5.42
CA SER A 98 3.84 -4.68 -5.75
C SER A 98 4.18 -5.48 -4.49
N ILE A 99 4.89 -4.89 -3.53
CA ILE A 99 5.22 -5.55 -2.25
C ILE A 99 3.94 -5.92 -1.49
N GLY A 100 2.95 -5.02 -1.46
CA GLY A 100 1.66 -5.28 -0.82
C GLY A 100 0.95 -6.50 -1.42
N SER A 101 0.97 -6.65 -2.75
CA SER A 101 0.39 -7.80 -3.44
C SER A 101 1.07 -9.12 -3.03
N TRP A 102 2.39 -9.13 -2.82
CA TRP A 102 3.10 -10.33 -2.35
C TRP A 102 2.63 -10.77 -0.97
N GLY A 103 2.51 -9.83 -0.04
CA GLY A 103 2.01 -10.10 1.30
C GLY A 103 0.60 -10.65 1.28
N PHE A 104 -0.27 -10.02 0.49
CA PHE A 104 -1.67 -10.43 0.36
C PHE A 104 -1.81 -11.84 -0.24
N THR A 105 -1.14 -12.11 -1.36
CA THR A 105 -1.16 -13.43 -2.01
C THR A 105 -0.56 -14.50 -1.09
N SER A 106 0.63 -14.28 -0.54
CA SER A 106 1.30 -15.27 0.30
C SER A 106 0.50 -15.61 1.56
N ALA A 107 -0.11 -14.62 2.21
CA ALA A 107 -1.01 -14.85 3.34
C ALA A 107 -2.23 -15.68 2.93
N THR A 108 -2.88 -15.32 1.81
CA THR A 108 -4.07 -16.03 1.32
C THR A 108 -3.77 -17.49 1.02
N VAL A 109 -2.67 -17.79 0.33
CA VAL A 109 -2.27 -19.17 -0.01
C VAL A 109 -1.83 -19.94 1.23
N LEU A 110 -1.12 -19.32 2.16
CA LEU A 110 -0.70 -19.98 3.41
C LEU A 110 -1.92 -20.38 4.26
N CYS A 111 -2.91 -19.49 4.37
CA CYS A 111 -4.18 -19.80 5.03
C CYS A 111 -4.94 -20.90 4.28
N ALA A 112 -5.02 -20.84 2.96
CA ALA A 112 -5.70 -21.84 2.14
C ALA A 112 -5.08 -23.24 2.31
N ASN A 113 -3.76 -23.34 2.38
CA ASN A 113 -3.03 -24.59 2.62
C ASN A 113 -3.22 -25.15 4.04
N SER A 114 -3.79 -24.37 4.97
CA SER A 114 -4.02 -24.77 6.36
C SER A 114 -5.38 -25.42 6.57
N VAL A 115 -6.25 -25.48 5.55
CA VAL A 115 -7.60 -26.04 5.65
C VAL A 115 -7.89 -27.05 4.52
N PRO A 116 -8.80 -28.02 4.73
CA PRO A 116 -9.27 -28.89 3.66
C PRO A 116 -10.05 -28.11 2.59
N MET A 117 -10.11 -28.64 1.37
CA MET A 117 -10.82 -28.01 0.25
C MET A 117 -12.31 -27.68 0.56
N SER A 118 -12.95 -28.47 1.41
CA SER A 118 -14.34 -28.26 1.85
C SER A 118 -14.56 -26.95 2.62
N HIS A 119 -13.52 -26.39 3.24
CA HIS A 119 -13.60 -25.19 4.09
C HIS A 119 -13.00 -23.94 3.44
N LEU A 120 -12.52 -24.01 2.19
CA LEU A 120 -11.92 -22.87 1.49
C LEU A 120 -12.90 -21.70 1.32
N GLY A 121 -14.17 -22.00 1.07
CA GLY A 121 -15.22 -20.98 0.96
C GLY A 121 -15.42 -20.21 2.27
N SER A 122 -15.53 -20.92 3.40
CA SER A 122 -15.66 -20.31 4.72
C SER A 122 -14.41 -19.50 5.09
N LEU A 123 -13.21 -20.05 4.83
CA LEU A 123 -11.95 -19.36 5.08
C LEU A 123 -11.87 -18.03 4.33
N ASN A 124 -12.15 -18.04 3.01
CA ASN A 124 -12.12 -16.81 2.22
C ASN A 124 -13.21 -15.83 2.66
N GLY A 125 -14.39 -16.31 3.04
CA GLY A 125 -15.47 -15.49 3.60
C GLY A 125 -15.02 -14.74 4.85
N VAL A 126 -14.40 -15.44 5.82
CA VAL A 126 -13.86 -14.81 7.03
C VAL A 126 -12.74 -13.83 6.69
N ALA A 127 -11.78 -14.23 5.84
CA ALA A 127 -10.66 -13.39 5.45
C ALA A 127 -11.11 -12.07 4.79
N GLN A 128 -12.06 -12.15 3.84
CA GLN A 128 -12.58 -10.96 3.16
C GLN A 128 -13.47 -10.12 4.06
N SER A 129 -14.16 -10.72 5.03
CA SER A 129 -14.93 -9.97 6.04
C SER A 129 -14.00 -9.12 6.91
N LEU A 130 -12.90 -9.71 7.42
CA LEU A 130 -11.87 -8.96 8.16
C LEU A 130 -11.20 -7.88 7.30
N ALA A 131 -10.90 -8.20 6.04
CA ALA A 131 -10.32 -7.23 5.12
C ALA A 131 -11.29 -6.05 4.88
N SER A 132 -12.58 -6.33 4.72
CA SER A 132 -13.62 -5.30 4.53
C SER A 132 -13.82 -4.46 5.78
N LEU A 133 -13.80 -5.06 6.97
CA LEU A 133 -13.81 -4.33 8.24
C LEU A 133 -12.60 -3.37 8.33
N THR A 134 -11.41 -3.86 7.97
CA THR A 134 -10.20 -3.03 7.95
C THR A 134 -10.33 -1.88 6.95
N ARG A 135 -10.91 -2.12 5.76
CA ARG A 135 -11.19 -1.06 4.77
C ARG A 135 -12.24 -0.07 5.25
N GLY A 136 -13.18 -0.47 6.09
CA GLY A 136 -14.17 0.43 6.69
C GLY A 136 -13.63 1.28 7.84
N VAL A 137 -12.87 0.68 8.78
CA VAL A 137 -12.40 1.34 10.00
C VAL A 137 -11.04 2.01 9.81
N GLY A 138 -10.18 1.44 8.98
CA GLY A 138 -8.82 1.93 8.72
C GLY A 138 -8.74 3.40 8.30
N PRO A 139 -9.56 3.88 7.34
CA PRO A 139 -9.54 5.28 6.92
C PRO A 139 -9.88 6.25 8.06
N ALA A 140 -10.87 5.91 8.91
CA ALA A 140 -11.27 6.75 10.02
C ALA A 140 -10.15 6.91 11.06
N LEU A 141 -9.50 5.81 11.44
CA LEU A 141 -8.36 5.83 12.36
C LEU A 141 -7.17 6.58 11.78
N ALA A 142 -6.84 6.31 10.51
CA ALA A 142 -5.73 6.94 9.82
C ALA A 142 -5.94 8.46 9.68
N GLY A 143 -7.14 8.90 9.31
CA GLY A 143 -7.50 10.31 9.21
C GLY A 143 -7.47 11.04 10.56
N ALA A 144 -7.90 10.38 11.64
CA ALA A 144 -7.79 10.93 12.99
C ALA A 144 -6.32 11.12 13.40
N LEU A 145 -5.47 10.11 13.16
CA LEU A 145 -4.03 10.20 13.43
C LEU A 145 -3.35 11.29 12.60
N TRP A 146 -3.68 11.41 11.31
CA TRP A 146 -3.17 12.48 10.45
C TRP A 146 -3.57 13.86 10.95
N SER A 147 -4.83 14.03 11.34
CA SER A 147 -5.33 15.31 11.86
C SER A 147 -4.60 15.71 13.14
N LEU A 148 -4.31 14.75 14.02
CA LEU A 148 -3.50 14.99 15.22
C LEU A 148 -2.04 15.34 14.89
N SER A 149 -1.46 14.77 13.84
CA SER A 149 -0.06 15.05 13.49
C SER A 149 0.17 16.44 12.91
N ILE A 150 -0.88 17.07 12.38
CA ILE A 150 -0.82 18.43 11.82
C ILE A 150 -1.43 19.51 12.73
N ASP A 151 -2.02 19.13 13.88
CA ASP A 151 -2.63 20.09 14.80
C ASP A 151 -1.54 20.90 15.53
N PRO A 152 -1.47 22.23 15.33
CA PRO A 152 -0.45 23.07 15.97
C PRO A 152 -0.60 23.16 17.50
N ARG A 153 -1.69 22.66 18.09
CA ARG A 153 -1.89 22.62 19.56
C ARG A 153 -1.22 21.42 20.23
N CYS A 154 -0.78 20.42 19.46
CA CYS A 154 -0.13 19.22 19.95
C CYS A 154 1.39 19.20 19.71
N ALA A 155 1.95 20.25 19.09
CA ALA A 155 3.37 20.41 18.77
C ALA A 155 4.11 21.30 19.78
#